data_AF-A0A7S4VWR0-F1
#
_entry.id   AF-A0A7S4VWR0-F1
#
_cell.length_a   1.000
_cell.length_b   1.000
_cell.length_c   1.000
_cell.angle_alpha   90.00
_cell.angle_beta   90.00
_cell.angle_gamma   90.00
#
_symmetry.space_group_name_H-M   'P 1'
#
loop_
_entity.id
_entity.type
_entity.pdbx_description
1 polymer ?
#
loop_
_entity_poly.entity_id
_entity_poly.type
_entity_poly.pdbx_seq_one_letter_code
_entity_poly.pdbx_strand_id
1 'polypeptide(L)'
;MLPYKIIFMFLHRPTFKRSTTLYKMELTDKKVDKDPLKRLSKCIALKIGYSTKRTMKLILFSTMLAIAASQEPFRGRKLQGAEKDSCILGVVSLLRIPGQVLSDPLHSGKDIDGDTVFECLDNNGMTTVLDMDKEQKNALHQMIRDGSIVPGKTSLDISQATRTKNKISLPPGKINIKAKNRAPPGRNLATITGTKRFLAIKVEDTNGLQLPDSTAAISDNIFGTGHHNDAVNLKSQLYDCSFGEVNVSIDYSDYPAIQTATSSIGVLEVVISVDLTTSSRASIRNAVTAAVEEKLGIALPGPFDYVMYLLEGCYVECGWAAYAYVNSWNSVYQGSSYAAVGVQVHELGHNFNLAHSGGLDGKTYSDHTCMMGNPLYSDEIGKMCFNAAKNWQVAWYGGVGEGPYKVKVDPQLTPFSTFELIGIGEFDNNKNNLPIVVKVETSTAQDYFIAFNRAAGPNAQNVQADNEVTIVQVDEGNGVGYAQSYLKAHLAKNKAY
;
A
#
# COMPACT_ATOMS: atom_id res chain seq x y z
N MET A 1 -13.16 34.62 -37.07
CA MET A 1 -12.53 33.89 -35.95
C MET A 1 -12.53 34.82 -34.74
N LEU A 2 -13.35 34.51 -33.74
CA LEU A 2 -13.51 35.26 -32.50
C LEU A 2 -13.50 34.23 -31.36
N PRO A 3 -12.81 34.47 -30.24
CA PRO A 3 -12.87 33.58 -29.08
C PRO A 3 -14.08 33.96 -28.22
N TYR A 4 -14.88 32.97 -27.83
CA TYR A 4 -16.00 33.17 -26.91
C TYR A 4 -15.58 32.84 -25.48
N LYS A 5 -15.88 33.78 -24.57
CA LYS A 5 -15.80 33.67 -23.11
C LYS A 5 -16.93 32.81 -22.57
N ILE A 6 -16.62 31.97 -21.57
CA ILE A 6 -17.61 31.36 -20.68
C ILE A 6 -17.43 32.02 -19.31
N ILE A 7 -18.53 32.55 -18.75
CA ILE A 7 -18.61 33.16 -17.42
C ILE A 7 -19.64 32.35 -16.63
N PHE A 8 -19.29 31.87 -15.44
CA PHE A 8 -20.24 31.33 -14.47
C PHE A 8 -20.54 32.38 -13.41
N MET A 9 -21.82 32.54 -13.08
CA MET A 9 -22.32 33.55 -12.15
C MET A 9 -23.16 32.84 -11.08
N PHE A 10 -22.66 32.78 -9.85
CA PHE A 10 -23.46 32.43 -8.68
C PHE A 10 -23.79 33.70 -7.90
N LEU A 11 -25.08 34.03 -7.81
CA LEU A 11 -25.59 35.14 -7.02
C LEU A 11 -25.61 34.75 -5.55
N HIS A 12 -24.86 35.47 -4.71
CA HIS A 12 -24.93 35.38 -3.26
C HIS A 12 -25.51 36.68 -2.68
N ARG A 13 -26.44 36.57 -1.74
CA ARG A 13 -26.91 37.71 -0.91
C ARG A 13 -26.01 37.84 0.32
N PRO A 14 -25.52 39.04 0.69
CA PRO A 14 -24.72 39.22 1.88
C PRO A 14 -25.56 39.68 3.07
N THR A 15 -25.24 39.21 4.27
CA THR A 15 -25.40 40.01 5.49
C THR A 15 -24.18 39.88 6.40
N PHE A 16 -23.69 41.05 6.78
CA PHE A 16 -22.49 41.38 7.53
C PHE A 16 -22.67 41.16 9.05
N LYS A 17 -21.60 40.76 9.77
CA LYS A 17 -21.06 41.50 10.93
C LYS A 17 -19.70 40.96 11.38
N ARG A 18 -18.77 41.90 11.58
CA ARG A 18 -17.38 41.72 12.04
C ARG A 18 -17.29 41.43 13.54
N SER A 19 -16.27 40.66 13.93
CA SER A 19 -15.48 40.91 15.13
C SER A 19 -14.04 40.47 14.87
N THR A 20 -13.12 41.43 14.95
CA THR A 20 -11.67 41.27 14.76
C THR A 20 -11.03 41.08 16.13
N THR A 21 -10.24 40.02 16.33
CA THR A 21 -9.32 39.93 17.47
C THR A 21 -7.90 39.73 16.92
N LEU A 22 -7.09 40.79 17.03
CA LEU A 22 -5.66 40.79 16.74
C LEU A 22 -4.92 40.09 17.89
N TYR A 23 -4.09 39.09 17.60
CA TYR A 23 -3.01 38.69 18.49
C TYR A 23 -1.70 39.33 18.01
N LYS A 24 -1.13 40.17 18.87
CA LYS A 24 0.16 40.84 18.73
C LYS A 24 1.23 39.88 19.28
N MET A 25 2.14 39.39 18.44
CA MET A 25 3.37 38.74 18.90
C MET A 25 4.51 39.75 18.86
N GLU A 26 5.07 40.06 20.03
CA GLU A 26 6.29 40.86 20.18
C GLU A 26 7.51 39.99 19.87
N LEU A 27 8.28 40.38 18.85
CA LEU A 27 9.64 39.89 18.62
C LEU A 27 10.58 40.70 19.51
N THR A 28 11.31 40.01 20.39
CA THR A 28 12.45 40.60 21.11
C THR A 28 13.76 40.09 20.52
N ASP A 29 14.58 41.05 20.11
CA ASP A 29 15.95 40.92 19.63
C ASP A 29 16.86 40.17 20.60
N LYS A 30 17.55 39.12 20.14
CA LYS A 30 18.88 38.74 20.65
C LYS A 30 19.80 38.23 19.54
N LYS A 31 20.70 39.14 19.16
CA LYS A 31 22.11 38.97 18.74
C LYS A 31 22.49 37.77 17.86
N VAL A 32 22.82 38.15 16.63
CA VAL A 32 23.67 37.47 15.64
C VAL A 32 25.02 37.10 16.25
N ASP A 33 25.45 35.85 16.07
CA ASP A 33 26.87 35.48 16.08
C ASP A 33 27.19 34.54 14.91
N LYS A 34 28.37 34.74 14.35
CA LYS A 34 28.85 34.22 13.07
C LYS A 34 29.63 32.92 13.27
N ASP A 35 29.59 32.06 12.24
CA ASP A 35 30.61 31.06 11.85
C ASP A 35 30.53 29.63 12.46
N PRO A 36 30.03 28.62 11.69
CA PRO A 36 29.95 27.23 12.13
C PRO A 36 31.05 26.37 11.51
N LEU A 37 32.30 26.48 11.98
CA LEU A 37 33.38 25.58 11.57
C LEU A 37 34.40 25.37 12.70
N LYS A 38 33.97 24.69 13.80
CA LYS A 38 34.89 24.18 14.84
C LYS A 38 34.21 23.24 15.86
N ARG A 39 33.86 22.02 15.47
CA ARG A 39 33.70 20.88 16.40
C ARG A 39 34.03 19.55 15.71
N LEU A 40 35.28 19.36 15.31
CA LEU A 40 35.82 18.01 15.04
C LEU A 40 37.35 18.07 14.99
N SER A 41 38.00 18.00 16.16
CA SER A 41 39.40 17.57 16.28
C SER A 41 39.83 17.51 17.75
N LYS A 42 39.63 16.36 18.38
CA LYS A 42 40.48 15.84 19.46
C LYS A 42 40.55 14.33 19.28
N CYS A 43 41.52 13.87 18.49
CA CYS A 43 42.44 12.80 18.86
C CYS A 43 43.45 12.57 17.74
N ILE A 44 44.72 12.73 18.13
CA ILE A 44 45.93 12.13 17.56
C ILE A 44 46.31 12.59 16.14
N ALA A 45 47.21 13.58 16.14
CA ALA A 45 48.07 13.93 15.03
C ALA A 45 49.21 12.91 14.90
N LEU A 46 49.47 12.45 13.68
CA LEU A 46 50.82 12.10 13.22
C LEU A 46 50.91 12.37 11.71
N LYS A 47 51.47 13.55 11.41
CA LYS A 47 52.07 13.89 10.11
C LYS A 47 53.26 12.97 9.87
N ILE A 48 53.33 12.29 8.73
CA ILE A 48 54.49 12.32 7.81
C ILE A 48 53.94 12.03 6.40
N GLY A 49 54.13 12.97 5.47
CA GLY A 49 54.08 12.68 4.04
C GLY A 49 55.50 12.67 3.50
N TYR A 50 55.86 11.71 2.64
CA TYR A 50 56.81 11.91 1.55
C TYR A 50 56.67 10.79 0.50
N SER A 51 56.75 11.22 -0.75
CA SER A 51 56.75 10.44 -1.99
C SER A 51 58.08 9.69 -2.18
N THR A 52 58.04 8.45 -2.71
CA THR A 52 58.76 7.97 -3.91
C THR A 52 59.03 6.45 -3.92
N LYS A 53 58.90 5.87 -5.13
CA LYS A 53 59.58 4.69 -5.71
C LYS A 53 59.26 3.24 -5.26
N ARG A 54 58.94 2.45 -6.30
CA ARG A 54 59.17 0.99 -6.50
C ARG A 54 60.36 0.44 -5.69
N THR A 55 60.26 -0.76 -5.10
CA THR A 55 60.62 -2.09 -5.66
C THR A 55 60.56 -3.19 -4.57
N MET A 56 59.95 -4.33 -4.91
CA MET A 56 60.21 -5.73 -4.50
C MET A 56 60.29 -6.22 -3.03
N LYS A 57 59.37 -7.18 -2.77
CA LYS A 57 59.54 -8.56 -2.24
C LYS A 57 59.84 -8.82 -0.75
N LEU A 58 58.89 -9.60 -0.20
CA LEU A 58 59.04 -10.78 0.66
C LEU A 58 59.34 -10.55 2.15
N ILE A 59 58.40 -10.94 3.03
CA ILE A 59 58.51 -12.08 3.98
C ILE A 59 57.35 -12.08 5.00
N LEU A 60 56.58 -13.17 4.93
CA LEU A 60 55.92 -13.99 5.96
C LEU A 60 55.11 -13.39 7.15
N PHE A 61 53.92 -14.01 7.29
CA PHE A 61 53.26 -14.43 8.54
C PHE A 61 52.95 -13.37 9.60
N SER A 62 51.71 -12.86 9.57
CA SER A 62 50.78 -12.82 10.72
C SER A 62 49.65 -11.82 10.45
N THR A 63 48.63 -12.22 9.69
CA THR A 63 47.30 -11.54 9.64
C THR A 63 46.33 -12.40 8.83
N MET A 64 46.23 -13.67 9.19
CA MET A 64 45.20 -14.61 8.69
C MET A 64 44.32 -15.11 9.84
N LEU A 65 44.17 -14.30 10.90
CA LEU A 65 43.40 -14.65 12.09
C LEU A 65 42.81 -13.40 12.78
N ALA A 66 42.14 -12.51 12.03
CA ALA A 66 41.37 -11.41 12.64
C ALA A 66 40.32 -10.74 11.72
N ILE A 67 39.90 -11.39 10.62
CA ILE A 67 38.71 -10.96 9.83
C ILE A 67 37.85 -12.20 9.52
N ALA A 68 37.67 -13.05 10.53
CA ALA A 68 36.72 -14.17 10.55
C ALA A 68 35.80 -14.09 11.79
N ALA A 69 35.70 -12.90 12.40
CA ALA A 69 34.89 -12.66 13.60
C ALA A 69 34.23 -11.28 13.54
N SER A 70 33.44 -11.03 12.49
CA SER A 70 32.39 -9.99 12.53
C SER A 70 31.11 -10.42 11.80
N GLN A 71 30.93 -11.73 11.56
CA GLN A 71 29.61 -12.28 11.29
C GLN A 71 28.90 -12.44 12.64
N GLU A 72 28.42 -11.33 13.18
CA GLU A 72 27.32 -11.39 14.13
C GLU A 72 26.16 -12.10 13.41
N PRO A 73 25.66 -13.24 13.92
CA PRO A 73 24.44 -13.81 13.37
C PRO A 73 23.35 -12.76 13.53
N PHE A 74 22.53 -12.59 12.50
CA PHE A 74 21.34 -11.76 12.51
C PHE A 74 20.44 -12.19 13.67
N ARG A 75 20.67 -11.63 14.86
CA ARG A 75 19.67 -11.60 15.92
C ARG A 75 18.64 -10.61 15.42
N GLY A 76 17.60 -11.15 14.78
CA GLY A 76 16.36 -10.44 14.56
C GLY A 76 16.05 -9.69 15.85
N ARG A 77 16.01 -8.36 15.75
CA ARG A 77 15.67 -7.52 16.88
C ARG A 77 14.20 -7.82 17.15
N LYS A 78 13.93 -8.76 18.07
CA LYS A 78 12.59 -8.95 18.63
C LYS A 78 12.09 -7.55 18.97
N LEU A 79 10.96 -7.17 18.41
CA LEU A 79 10.20 -6.04 18.92
C LEU A 79 10.09 -6.28 20.43
N GLN A 80 10.73 -5.41 21.23
CA GLN A 80 10.64 -5.49 22.68
C GLN A 80 9.15 -5.49 23.03
N GLY A 81 8.77 -6.46 23.87
CA GLY A 81 7.46 -7.08 23.89
C GLY A 81 6.28 -6.12 23.80
N ALA A 82 5.34 -6.40 22.89
CA ALA A 82 3.96 -6.16 23.25
C ALA A 82 3.68 -6.95 24.52
N GLU A 83 3.24 -6.25 25.57
CA GLU A 83 2.59 -6.86 26.72
C GLU A 83 1.59 -7.90 26.22
N LYS A 84 1.43 -8.99 26.97
CA LYS A 84 0.40 -10.02 26.79
C LYS A 84 -1.02 -9.44 26.62
N ASP A 85 -1.18 -8.15 26.92
CA ASP A 85 -2.40 -7.38 26.96
C ASP A 85 -2.51 -6.34 25.82
N SER A 86 -1.76 -6.49 24.73
CA SER A 86 -1.87 -5.61 23.55
C SER A 86 -1.62 -6.34 22.23
N CYS A 87 -2.13 -5.82 21.13
CA CYS A 87 -1.76 -6.26 19.78
C CYS A 87 -1.92 -5.17 18.73
N ILE A 88 -1.29 -5.33 17.57
CA ILE A 88 -1.41 -4.40 16.45
C ILE A 88 -2.74 -4.68 15.75
N LEU A 89 -3.51 -3.62 15.45
CA LEU A 89 -4.76 -3.73 14.70
C LEU A 89 -4.47 -4.08 13.23
N GLY A 90 -4.85 -5.29 12.83
CA GLY A 90 -4.95 -5.72 11.45
C GLY A 90 -6.30 -5.39 10.88
N VAL A 91 -6.30 -4.87 9.65
CA VAL A 91 -7.50 -4.68 8.84
C VAL A 91 -7.29 -5.47 7.58
N VAL A 92 -8.13 -6.46 7.34
CA VAL A 92 -8.10 -7.31 6.15
C VAL A 92 -9.18 -6.81 5.20
N SER A 93 -8.78 -6.44 3.98
CA SER A 93 -9.70 -6.05 2.92
C SER A 93 -9.85 -7.21 1.95
N LEU A 94 -11.09 -7.64 1.69
CA LEU A 94 -11.42 -8.75 0.81
C LEU A 94 -11.84 -8.22 -0.57
N LEU A 95 -11.21 -8.67 -1.66
CA LEU A 95 -11.66 -8.37 -3.01
C LEU A 95 -12.68 -9.40 -3.48
N ARG A 96 -13.84 -8.91 -3.95
CA ARG A 96 -14.87 -9.72 -4.63
C ARG A 96 -14.91 -9.37 -6.12
N ILE A 97 -14.86 -10.38 -7.00
CA ILE A 97 -15.00 -10.20 -8.45
C ILE A 97 -16.50 -10.36 -8.82
N PRO A 98 -17.18 -9.31 -9.33
CA PRO A 98 -18.58 -9.41 -9.72
C PRO A 98 -18.79 -10.44 -10.84
N GLY A 99 -19.78 -11.31 -10.68
CA GLY A 99 -20.17 -12.28 -11.72
C GLY A 99 -19.37 -13.59 -11.73
N GLN A 100 -18.29 -13.72 -10.95
CA GLN A 100 -17.85 -15.04 -10.54
C GLN A 100 -18.91 -15.60 -9.59
N VAL A 101 -19.39 -16.82 -9.85
CA VAL A 101 -20.29 -17.56 -8.94
C VAL A 101 -19.48 -17.94 -7.70
N LEU A 102 -19.22 -16.97 -6.85
CA LEU A 102 -18.75 -17.18 -5.50
C LEU A 102 -20.00 -17.62 -4.72
N SER A 103 -19.95 -18.80 -4.12
CA SER A 103 -21.10 -19.52 -3.56
C SER A 103 -21.70 -18.88 -2.29
N ASP A 104 -22.09 -17.61 -2.33
CA ASP A 104 -22.88 -16.97 -1.28
C ASP A 104 -23.79 -15.84 -1.83
N PRO A 105 -25.12 -16.02 -1.82
CA PRO A 105 -26.08 -14.99 -2.21
C PRO A 105 -26.44 -14.13 -0.99
N LEU A 106 -25.51 -13.31 -0.49
CA LEU A 106 -25.86 -12.29 0.50
C LEU A 106 -25.00 -11.05 0.36
N HIS A 107 -25.69 -9.89 0.39
CA HIS A 107 -25.23 -8.50 0.43
C HIS A 107 -25.23 -7.74 -0.92
N SER A 108 -26.44 -7.42 -1.38
CA SER A 108 -26.72 -6.37 -2.36
C SER A 108 -26.87 -4.97 -1.72
N GLY A 109 -26.21 -4.72 -0.58
CA GLY A 109 -26.30 -3.48 0.18
C GLY A 109 -25.20 -2.48 -0.16
N LYS A 110 -25.44 -1.19 0.11
CA LYS A 110 -24.40 -0.16 0.22
C LYS A 110 -23.52 -0.39 1.47
N ASP A 111 -23.08 -1.62 1.70
CA ASP A 111 -22.32 -1.96 2.90
C ASP A 111 -20.86 -1.65 2.67
N ILE A 112 -20.45 -0.53 3.25
CA ILE A 112 -19.07 -0.13 3.52
C ILE A 112 -18.40 -1.13 4.53
N ASP A 113 -19.11 -2.19 4.96
CA ASP A 113 -18.88 -2.94 6.20
C ASP A 113 -18.85 -4.49 6.01
N GLY A 114 -19.13 -5.01 4.80
CA GLY A 114 -19.21 -6.47 4.57
C GLY A 114 -17.88 -7.19 4.29
N ASP A 115 -16.85 -6.43 3.90
CA ASP A 115 -15.60 -6.98 3.33
C ASP A 115 -14.35 -6.66 4.14
N THR A 116 -14.53 -6.03 5.30
CA THR A 116 -13.43 -5.75 6.22
C THR A 116 -13.46 -6.69 7.40
N VAL A 117 -12.36 -7.42 7.63
CA VAL A 117 -12.19 -8.24 8.83
C VAL A 117 -11.13 -7.61 9.72
N PHE A 118 -11.47 -7.43 10.99
CA PHE A 118 -10.53 -6.93 11.99
C PHE A 118 -9.81 -8.10 12.66
N GLU A 119 -8.50 -7.99 12.75
CA GLU A 119 -7.65 -9.00 13.33
C GLU A 119 -6.62 -8.39 14.26
N CYS A 120 -6.10 -9.22 15.13
CA CYS A 120 -5.10 -8.89 16.12
C CYS A 120 -3.78 -9.53 15.70
N LEU A 121 -2.80 -8.70 15.34
CA LEU A 121 -1.46 -9.13 14.98
C LEU A 121 -0.59 -9.13 16.23
N ASP A 122 -0.09 -10.31 16.59
CA ASP A 122 0.88 -10.44 17.67
C ASP A 122 2.32 -10.10 17.20
N ASN A 123 3.26 -10.13 18.14
CA ASN A 123 4.67 -9.80 17.87
C ASN A 123 5.38 -10.80 16.95
N ASN A 124 4.80 -11.98 16.73
CA ASN A 124 5.33 -13.01 15.85
C ASN A 124 4.70 -12.93 14.46
N GLY A 125 3.89 -11.90 14.18
CA GLY A 125 3.19 -11.75 12.90
C GLY A 125 2.01 -12.71 12.73
N MET A 126 1.62 -13.41 13.79
CA MET A 126 0.46 -14.30 13.80
C MET A 126 -0.81 -13.49 14.03
N THR A 127 -1.88 -13.89 13.34
CA THR A 127 -3.14 -13.16 13.34
C THR A 127 -4.23 -13.95 14.04
N THR A 128 -5.02 -13.27 14.85
CA THR A 128 -6.22 -13.84 15.47
C THR A 128 -7.41 -12.94 15.20
N VAL A 129 -8.55 -13.51 14.82
CA VAL A 129 -9.75 -12.72 14.50
C VAL A 129 -10.24 -11.98 15.74
N LEU A 130 -10.56 -10.69 15.59
CA LEU A 130 -11.21 -9.90 16.63
C LEU A 130 -12.72 -10.12 16.55
N ASP A 131 -13.27 -10.72 17.60
CA ASP A 131 -14.70 -10.91 17.77
C ASP A 131 -15.26 -9.72 18.56
N MET A 132 -16.13 -8.95 17.91
CA MET A 132 -16.57 -7.62 18.34
C MET A 132 -18.03 -7.43 17.99
N ASP A 133 -18.73 -6.64 18.81
CA ASP A 133 -20.08 -6.21 18.53
C ASP A 133 -20.13 -5.18 17.37
N LYS A 134 -21.35 -4.89 16.89
CA LYS A 134 -21.55 -3.96 15.77
C LYS A 134 -21.12 -2.53 16.12
N GLU A 135 -21.31 -2.09 17.35
CA GLU A 135 -20.94 -0.73 17.78
C GLU A 135 -19.42 -0.56 17.78
N GLN A 136 -18.70 -1.59 18.22
CA GLN A 136 -17.24 -1.67 18.19
C GLN A 136 -16.67 -1.63 16.78
N LYS A 137 -17.22 -2.42 15.86
CA LYS A 137 -16.81 -2.40 14.45
C LYS A 137 -17.02 -1.02 13.83
N ASN A 138 -18.20 -0.43 14.04
CA ASN A 138 -18.50 0.93 13.58
C ASN A 138 -17.55 1.97 14.15
N ALA A 139 -17.19 1.83 15.43
CA ALA A 139 -16.23 2.71 16.08
C ALA A 139 -14.83 2.60 15.44
N LEU A 140 -14.31 1.39 15.18
CA LEU A 140 -13.04 1.22 14.47
C LEU A 140 -13.07 1.82 13.08
N HIS A 141 -14.15 1.59 12.33
CA HIS A 141 -14.30 2.18 11.00
C HIS A 141 -14.22 3.71 11.05
N GLN A 142 -14.94 4.34 11.99
CA GLN A 142 -14.88 5.79 12.15
C GLN A 142 -13.48 6.27 12.54
N MET A 143 -12.84 5.55 13.46
CA MET A 143 -11.50 5.88 13.94
C MET A 143 -10.42 5.72 12.86
N ILE A 144 -10.61 4.81 11.90
CA ILE A 144 -9.74 4.67 10.73
C ILE A 144 -9.95 5.85 9.79
N ARG A 145 -11.20 6.18 9.48
CA ARG A 145 -11.53 7.26 8.54
C ARG A 145 -11.08 8.63 9.04
N ASP A 146 -11.24 8.92 10.33
CA ASP A 146 -10.77 10.18 10.92
C ASP A 146 -9.25 10.20 11.21
N GLY A 147 -8.55 9.08 10.99
CA GLY A 147 -7.12 8.92 11.20
C GLY A 147 -6.69 8.86 12.67
N SER A 148 -7.63 8.73 13.61
CA SER A 148 -7.31 8.53 15.02
C SER A 148 -6.61 7.20 15.26
N ILE A 149 -6.86 6.19 14.42
CA ILE A 149 -6.08 4.95 14.34
C ILE A 149 -5.61 4.67 12.92
N VAL A 150 -4.50 3.93 12.81
CA VAL A 150 -3.90 3.58 11.53
C VAL A 150 -3.72 2.05 11.50
N PRO A 151 -4.37 1.33 10.57
CA PRO A 151 -4.19 -0.11 10.39
C PRO A 151 -2.70 -0.48 10.30
N GLY A 152 -2.31 -1.62 10.86
CA GLY A 152 -0.92 -2.08 10.89
C GLY A 152 0.03 -1.25 11.78
N LYS A 153 -0.45 -0.20 12.45
CA LYS A 153 0.38 0.68 13.31
C LYS A 153 -0.20 0.89 14.71
N THR A 154 -1.51 1.08 14.83
CA THR A 154 -2.13 1.30 16.14
C THR A 154 -2.20 0.00 16.92
N SER A 155 -1.83 0.06 18.21
CA SER A 155 -2.01 -1.07 19.14
C SER A 155 -3.30 -0.92 19.93
N LEU A 156 -4.11 -1.98 19.93
CA LEU A 156 -5.29 -2.12 20.78
C LEU A 156 -4.89 -2.67 22.16
N ASP A 157 -5.59 -2.20 23.19
CA ASP A 157 -5.55 -2.83 24.51
C ASP A 157 -6.53 -4.01 24.54
N ILE A 158 -5.99 -5.19 24.82
CA ILE A 158 -6.74 -6.45 24.88
C ILE A 158 -6.56 -7.16 26.23
N SER A 159 -6.18 -6.41 27.28
CA SER A 159 -6.07 -6.88 28.67
C SER A 159 -7.33 -7.56 29.18
N GLN A 160 -8.49 -7.05 28.78
CA GLN A 160 -9.81 -7.54 29.21
C GLN A 160 -10.47 -8.50 28.21
N ALA A 161 -9.76 -8.87 27.13
CA ALA A 161 -10.31 -9.73 26.09
C ALA A 161 -10.29 -11.21 26.50
N THR A 162 -11.31 -11.96 26.09
CA THR A 162 -11.32 -13.43 26.20
C THR A 162 -10.66 -14.03 24.98
N ARG A 163 -9.78 -15.03 25.17
CA ARG A 163 -8.99 -15.62 24.09
C ARG A 163 -9.33 -17.08 23.87
N THR A 164 -9.52 -17.45 22.61
CA THR A 164 -9.55 -18.83 22.13
C THR A 164 -8.40 -19.03 21.14
N LYS A 165 -8.24 -20.25 20.60
CA LYS A 165 -7.21 -20.55 19.60
C LYS A 165 -7.33 -19.67 18.34
N ASN A 166 -8.56 -19.31 17.95
CA ASN A 166 -8.83 -18.64 16.66
C ASN A 166 -9.48 -17.25 16.79
N LYS A 167 -9.92 -16.86 18.01
CA LYS A 167 -10.64 -15.61 18.25
C LYS A 167 -10.18 -14.91 19.52
N ILE A 168 -10.18 -13.59 19.48
CA ILE A 168 -10.04 -12.69 20.63
C ILE A 168 -11.34 -11.90 20.72
N SER A 169 -12.15 -12.18 21.74
CA SER A 169 -13.42 -11.49 21.98
C SER A 169 -13.21 -10.31 22.91
N LEU A 170 -13.49 -9.10 22.41
CA LEU A 170 -13.42 -7.88 23.22
C LEU A 170 -14.66 -7.77 24.11
N PRO A 171 -14.55 -7.25 25.34
CA PRO A 171 -15.73 -6.97 26.16
C PRO A 171 -16.63 -5.94 25.45
N PRO A 172 -17.96 -6.03 25.56
CA PRO A 172 -18.87 -5.07 24.91
C PRO A 172 -18.56 -3.62 25.29
N GLY A 173 -18.75 -2.70 24.34
CA GLY A 173 -18.55 -1.26 24.55
C GLY A 173 -17.27 -0.70 23.90
N LYS A 174 -16.74 0.41 24.42
CA LYS A 174 -15.66 1.17 23.74
C LYS A 174 -14.35 0.40 23.63
N ILE A 175 -13.65 0.62 22.53
CA ILE A 175 -12.32 0.04 22.27
C ILE A 175 -11.25 0.95 22.86
N ASN A 176 -10.36 0.36 23.65
CA ASN A 176 -9.24 1.06 24.27
C ASN A 176 -7.99 0.98 23.36
N ILE A 177 -7.38 2.13 23.09
CA ILE A 177 -6.11 2.23 22.36
C ILE A 177 -4.97 2.32 23.37
N LYS A 178 -4.00 1.41 23.29
CA LYS A 178 -2.86 1.39 24.20
C LYS A 178 -1.74 2.34 23.78
N ALA A 179 -1.44 2.37 22.48
CA ALA A 179 -0.45 3.27 21.92
C ALA A 179 -0.67 3.47 20.42
N LYS A 180 -0.46 4.70 19.94
CA LYS A 180 -0.07 4.92 18.54
C LYS A 180 1.41 4.57 18.46
N ASN A 181 1.76 3.35 18.08
CA ASN A 181 3.18 3.05 17.83
C ASN A 181 3.65 3.98 16.71
N ARG A 182 4.48 4.97 17.06
CA ARG A 182 5.33 5.63 16.09
C ARG A 182 6.27 4.54 15.59
N ALA A 183 6.00 4.02 14.40
CA ALA A 183 6.96 3.15 13.72
C ALA A 183 8.34 3.84 13.75
N PRO A 184 9.44 3.07 13.88
CA PRO A 184 10.78 3.63 13.76
C PRO A 184 10.88 4.47 12.47
N PRO A 185 11.63 5.58 12.49
CA PRO A 185 11.68 6.54 11.39
C PRO A 185 12.17 5.82 10.13
N GLY A 186 11.24 5.45 9.24
CA GLY A 186 11.56 4.65 8.05
C GLY A 186 10.37 4.04 7.30
N ARG A 187 9.21 3.78 7.93
CA ARG A 187 8.00 3.28 7.23
C ARG A 187 6.79 4.21 7.40
N ASN A 188 6.82 5.35 6.70
CA ASN A 188 5.59 6.02 6.29
C ASN A 188 5.16 5.38 4.96
N LEU A 189 4.25 4.41 5.01
CA LEU A 189 3.86 3.56 3.88
C LEU A 189 2.91 4.21 2.86
N ALA A 190 2.66 5.53 2.97
CA ALA A 190 2.24 6.34 1.82
C ALA A 190 3.44 6.72 0.92
N THR A 191 4.67 6.50 1.40
CA THR A 191 5.93 6.72 0.69
C THR A 191 6.43 5.41 0.06
N ILE A 192 5.62 4.82 -0.81
CA ILE A 192 5.99 3.61 -1.56
C ILE A 192 6.73 4.02 -2.82
N THR A 193 8.05 4.12 -2.70
CA THR A 193 8.99 4.32 -3.80
C THR A 193 10.25 3.46 -3.63
N GLY A 194 11.07 3.39 -4.67
CA GLY A 194 12.28 2.58 -4.77
C GLY A 194 12.01 1.12 -5.09
N THR A 195 13.08 0.33 -5.01
CA THR A 195 13.04 -1.12 -5.22
C THR A 195 12.43 -1.82 -4.01
N LYS A 196 11.40 -2.63 -4.24
CA LYS A 196 10.67 -3.40 -3.24
C LYS A 196 10.91 -4.88 -3.47
N ARG A 197 11.29 -5.61 -2.42
CA ARG A 197 11.52 -7.06 -2.51
C ARG A 197 10.24 -7.83 -2.27
N PHE A 198 9.90 -8.72 -3.19
CA PHE A 198 8.70 -9.55 -3.12
C PHE A 198 9.07 -11.00 -2.87
N LEU A 199 8.13 -11.79 -2.36
CA LEU A 199 8.19 -13.25 -2.35
C LEU A 199 6.78 -13.81 -2.56
N ALA A 200 6.62 -14.74 -3.50
CA ALA A 200 5.37 -15.49 -3.67
C ALA A 200 5.50 -16.87 -3.03
N ILE A 201 4.45 -17.31 -2.34
CA ILE A 201 4.41 -18.59 -1.62
C ILE A 201 3.36 -19.48 -2.28
N LYS A 202 3.79 -20.53 -2.97
CA LYS A 202 2.89 -21.59 -3.43
C LYS A 202 2.65 -22.55 -2.26
N VAL A 203 1.37 -22.74 -1.93
CA VAL A 203 0.97 -23.51 -0.75
C VAL A 203 0.44 -24.88 -1.18
N GLU A 204 0.95 -25.92 -0.54
CA GLU A 204 0.39 -27.27 -0.53
C GLU A 204 -0.16 -27.58 0.86
N ASP A 205 -1.37 -28.11 0.94
CA ASP A 205 -2.02 -28.45 2.21
C ASP A 205 -1.69 -29.88 2.69
N THR A 206 -2.19 -30.25 3.88
CA THR A 206 -1.91 -31.58 4.45
C THR A 206 -2.46 -32.76 3.64
N ASN A 207 -3.37 -32.51 2.70
CA ASN A 207 -3.98 -33.50 1.82
C ASN A 207 -3.38 -33.47 0.40
N GLY A 208 -2.37 -32.63 0.16
CA GLY A 208 -1.72 -32.45 -1.14
C GLY A 208 -2.47 -31.50 -2.08
N LEU A 209 -3.46 -30.74 -1.60
CA LEU A 209 -4.13 -29.71 -2.40
C LEU A 209 -3.19 -28.52 -2.59
N GLN A 210 -2.91 -28.18 -3.85
CA GLN A 210 -2.05 -27.08 -4.25
C GLN A 210 -2.45 -26.56 -5.63
N LEU A 211 -2.03 -25.33 -5.94
CA LEU A 211 -2.21 -24.79 -7.29
C LEU A 211 -1.59 -25.73 -8.34
N PRO A 212 -2.28 -25.97 -9.46
CA PRO A 212 -1.79 -26.86 -10.51
C PRO A 212 -0.58 -26.28 -11.25
N ASP A 213 -0.40 -24.96 -11.20
CA ASP A 213 0.66 -24.27 -11.91
C ASP A 213 2.05 -24.55 -11.31
N SER A 214 3.04 -24.59 -12.20
CA SER A 214 4.45 -24.71 -11.80
C SER A 214 4.93 -23.41 -11.14
N THR A 215 5.96 -23.51 -10.30
CA THR A 215 6.58 -22.32 -9.68
C THR A 215 7.22 -21.39 -10.70
N ALA A 216 7.61 -21.90 -11.88
CA ALA A 216 8.11 -21.09 -12.97
C ALA A 216 6.99 -20.29 -13.65
N ALA A 217 5.82 -20.89 -13.87
CA ALA A 217 4.64 -20.18 -14.38
C ALA A 217 4.16 -19.10 -13.40
N ILE A 218 4.08 -19.43 -12.10
CA ILE A 218 3.76 -18.46 -11.06
C ILE A 218 4.75 -17.29 -11.03
N SER A 219 6.05 -17.60 -11.15
CA SER A 219 7.11 -16.58 -11.21
C SER A 219 6.92 -15.66 -12.41
N ASP A 220 6.54 -16.21 -13.56
CA ASP A 220 6.30 -15.42 -14.77
C ASP A 220 5.07 -14.52 -14.65
N ASN A 221 3.92 -15.07 -14.21
CA ASN A 221 2.67 -14.33 -14.10
C ASN A 221 2.73 -13.16 -13.09
N ILE A 222 3.62 -13.25 -12.09
CA ILE A 222 3.78 -12.19 -11.09
C ILE A 222 4.94 -11.25 -11.46
N PHE A 223 6.04 -11.77 -12.00
CA PHE A 223 7.29 -11.01 -12.12
C PHE A 223 7.86 -10.89 -13.54
N GLY A 224 7.23 -11.51 -14.55
CA GLY A 224 7.65 -11.50 -15.95
C GLY A 224 9.06 -12.07 -16.14
N THR A 225 9.34 -13.26 -15.59
CA THR A 225 10.67 -13.90 -15.65
C THR A 225 11.01 -14.55 -17.00
N GLY A 226 10.11 -14.46 -17.98
CA GLY A 226 10.32 -14.82 -19.38
C GLY A 226 9.93 -16.25 -19.73
N HIS A 227 9.11 -16.94 -18.93
CA HIS A 227 8.71 -18.33 -19.21
C HIS A 227 7.53 -18.44 -20.20
N HIS A 228 6.64 -17.45 -20.22
CA HIS A 228 5.44 -17.37 -21.08
C HIS A 228 5.31 -16.03 -21.82
N ASN A 229 6.33 -15.16 -21.76
CA ASN A 229 6.29 -13.78 -22.28
C ASN A 229 5.14 -12.95 -21.68
N ASP A 230 4.87 -13.11 -20.38
CA ASP A 230 3.91 -12.23 -19.71
C ASP A 230 4.45 -10.79 -19.65
N ALA A 231 3.90 -9.94 -20.52
CA ALA A 231 4.26 -8.54 -20.63
C ALA A 231 3.50 -7.65 -19.64
N VAL A 232 2.41 -8.13 -19.05
CA VAL A 232 1.53 -7.36 -18.15
C VAL A 232 1.31 -8.13 -16.86
N ASN A 233 2.26 -7.94 -15.94
CA ASN A 233 2.31 -8.57 -14.63
C ASN A 233 2.43 -7.50 -13.54
N LEU A 234 2.43 -7.92 -12.26
CA LEU A 234 2.58 -7.02 -11.11
C LEU A 234 3.81 -6.12 -11.25
N LYS A 235 4.95 -6.69 -11.64
CA LYS A 235 6.21 -5.96 -11.77
C LYS A 235 6.14 -4.89 -12.85
N SER A 236 5.72 -5.24 -14.07
CA SER A 236 5.65 -4.27 -15.16
C SER A 236 4.58 -3.20 -14.88
N GLN A 237 3.40 -3.60 -14.39
CA GLN A 237 2.31 -2.67 -14.18
C GLN A 237 2.59 -1.66 -13.06
N LEU A 238 3.21 -2.08 -11.95
CA LEU A 238 3.64 -1.14 -10.91
C LEU A 238 4.74 -0.20 -11.38
N TYR A 239 5.72 -0.72 -12.11
CA TYR A 239 6.82 0.07 -12.65
C TYR A 239 6.29 1.12 -13.62
N ASP A 240 5.45 0.72 -14.57
CA ASP A 240 4.95 1.60 -15.60
C ASP A 240 3.95 2.61 -15.03
N CYS A 241 3.01 2.20 -14.16
CA CYS A 241 2.09 3.15 -13.53
C CYS A 241 2.83 4.15 -12.65
N SER A 242 3.85 3.74 -11.90
CA SER A 242 4.65 4.66 -11.07
C SER A 242 5.72 5.44 -11.85
N PHE A 243 5.86 5.19 -13.16
CA PHE A 243 6.91 5.75 -14.01
C PHE A 243 8.32 5.56 -13.43
N GLY A 244 8.57 4.34 -12.95
CA GLY A 244 9.86 3.92 -12.40
C GLY A 244 10.12 4.33 -10.95
N GLU A 245 9.16 4.99 -10.29
CA GLU A 245 9.29 5.30 -8.87
C GLU A 245 9.16 4.06 -7.98
N VAL A 246 8.53 2.98 -8.45
CA VAL A 246 8.46 1.68 -7.78
C VAL A 246 9.02 0.61 -8.70
N ASN A 247 9.90 -0.23 -8.17
CA ASN A 247 10.40 -1.40 -8.89
C ASN A 247 10.22 -2.66 -8.05
N VAL A 248 9.80 -3.76 -8.67
CA VAL A 248 9.68 -5.06 -8.00
C VAL A 248 10.97 -5.85 -8.20
N SER A 249 11.56 -6.29 -7.10
CA SER A 249 12.76 -7.12 -7.06
C SER A 249 12.48 -8.49 -6.48
N ILE A 250 13.07 -9.48 -7.15
CA ILE A 250 13.14 -10.90 -6.77
C ILE A 250 14.62 -11.33 -6.64
N ASP A 251 15.51 -10.35 -6.45
CA ASP A 251 16.94 -10.58 -6.21
C ASP A 251 17.17 -10.81 -4.72
N TYR A 252 17.65 -12.02 -4.40
CA TYR A 252 18.02 -12.44 -3.05
C TYR A 252 19.50 -12.78 -2.93
N SER A 253 20.36 -12.21 -3.78
CA SER A 253 21.81 -12.43 -3.75
C SER A 253 22.44 -12.11 -2.38
N ASP A 254 21.92 -11.10 -1.69
CA ASP A 254 22.31 -10.76 -0.30
C ASP A 254 21.81 -11.77 0.75
N TYR A 255 20.93 -12.70 0.37
CA TYR A 255 20.30 -13.70 1.23
C TYR A 255 20.41 -15.12 0.63
N PRO A 256 21.61 -15.73 0.61
CA PRO A 256 21.84 -17.01 -0.06
C PRO A 256 20.93 -18.16 0.39
N ALA A 257 20.55 -18.19 1.66
CA ALA A 257 19.61 -19.18 2.20
C ALA A 257 18.24 -19.09 1.53
N ILE A 258 17.74 -17.87 1.28
CA ILE A 258 16.47 -17.62 0.60
C ILE A 258 16.60 -18.00 -0.87
N GLN A 259 17.66 -17.54 -1.54
CA GLN A 259 17.95 -17.84 -2.94
C GLN A 259 18.01 -19.35 -3.22
N THR A 260 18.52 -20.13 -2.27
CA THR A 260 18.64 -21.60 -2.38
C THR A 260 17.31 -22.29 -2.06
N ALA A 261 16.49 -21.72 -1.17
CA ALA A 261 15.24 -22.33 -0.74
C ALA A 261 14.08 -22.15 -1.74
N THR A 262 14.13 -21.13 -2.59
CA THR A 262 13.09 -20.85 -3.59
C THR A 262 13.08 -21.90 -4.71
N SER A 263 11.91 -22.46 -5.02
CA SER A 263 11.71 -23.45 -6.09
C SER A 263 11.87 -22.83 -7.49
N SER A 264 11.57 -21.54 -7.63
CA SER A 264 11.84 -20.73 -8.82
C SER A 264 12.11 -19.29 -8.39
N ILE A 265 12.67 -18.46 -9.26
CA ILE A 265 13.04 -17.08 -8.89
C ILE A 265 11.79 -16.36 -8.37
N GLY A 266 11.84 -15.86 -7.13
CA GLY A 266 10.71 -15.16 -6.52
C GLY A 266 9.61 -16.05 -5.93
N VAL A 267 9.70 -17.38 -6.02
CA VAL A 267 8.64 -18.32 -5.61
C VAL A 267 9.19 -19.39 -4.66
N LEU A 268 8.57 -19.51 -3.48
CA LEU A 268 8.84 -20.53 -2.48
C LEU A 268 7.64 -21.48 -2.35
N GLU A 269 7.87 -22.79 -2.40
CA GLU A 269 6.86 -23.78 -2.05
C GLU A 269 6.91 -24.12 -0.56
N VAL A 270 5.75 -24.26 0.09
CA VAL A 270 5.65 -24.76 1.46
C VAL A 270 4.50 -25.74 1.59
N VAL A 271 4.67 -26.73 2.46
CA VAL A 271 3.58 -27.61 2.89
C VAL A 271 3.08 -27.11 4.25
N ILE A 272 1.77 -26.95 4.40
CA ILE A 272 1.15 -26.57 5.68
C ILE A 272 0.51 -27.77 6.37
N SER A 273 0.52 -27.78 7.69
CA SER A 273 -0.03 -28.86 8.52
C SER A 273 -1.55 -28.80 8.73
N VAL A 274 -2.24 -27.97 7.93
CA VAL A 274 -3.68 -27.76 8.02
C VAL A 274 -4.34 -28.07 6.68
N ASP A 275 -5.61 -28.44 6.75
CA ASP A 275 -6.46 -28.77 5.60
C ASP A 275 -7.18 -27.51 5.12
N LEU A 276 -7.00 -27.15 3.85
CA LEU A 276 -7.64 -25.96 3.27
C LEU A 276 -9.17 -26.07 3.26
N THR A 277 -9.72 -27.30 3.24
CA THR A 277 -11.15 -27.56 3.09
C THR A 277 -11.95 -27.36 4.38
N THR A 278 -11.27 -27.34 5.53
CA THR A 278 -11.91 -27.28 6.86
C THR A 278 -11.36 -26.17 7.75
N SER A 279 -10.24 -25.54 7.39
CA SER A 279 -9.59 -24.53 8.22
C SER A 279 -10.08 -23.11 7.93
N SER A 280 -10.17 -22.29 8.97
CA SER A 280 -10.47 -20.85 8.80
C SER A 280 -9.36 -20.12 8.05
N ARG A 281 -9.69 -18.98 7.43
CA ARG A 281 -8.73 -18.13 6.70
C ARG A 281 -7.54 -17.73 7.57
N ALA A 282 -7.81 -17.33 8.83
CA ALA A 282 -6.77 -16.97 9.79
C ALA A 282 -5.86 -18.16 10.15
N SER A 283 -6.43 -19.36 10.31
CA SER A 283 -5.65 -20.58 10.57
C SER A 283 -4.74 -20.94 9.41
N ILE A 284 -5.25 -20.85 8.17
CA ILE A 284 -4.47 -21.12 6.96
C ILE A 284 -3.30 -20.13 6.85
N ARG A 285 -3.57 -18.81 6.93
CA ARG A 285 -2.52 -17.77 6.87
C ARG A 285 -1.42 -18.01 7.91
N ASN A 286 -1.81 -18.32 9.15
CA ASN A 286 -0.89 -18.58 10.25
C ASN A 286 -0.04 -19.83 9.99
N ALA A 287 -0.64 -20.88 9.45
CA ALA A 287 0.10 -22.09 9.08
C ALA A 287 1.09 -21.84 7.93
N VAL A 288 0.70 -21.06 6.92
CA VAL A 288 1.61 -20.64 5.83
C VAL A 288 2.77 -19.81 6.38
N THR A 289 2.47 -18.81 7.23
CA THR A 289 3.49 -17.98 7.89
C THR A 289 4.50 -18.87 8.62
N ALA A 290 4.01 -19.76 9.49
CA ALA A 290 4.86 -20.65 10.27
C ALA A 290 5.72 -21.56 9.38
N ALA A 291 5.15 -22.15 8.33
CA ALA A 291 5.87 -23.02 7.41
C ALA A 291 6.98 -22.28 6.65
N VAL A 292 6.73 -21.03 6.24
CA VAL A 292 7.75 -20.18 5.58
C VAL A 292 8.84 -19.80 6.57
N GLU A 293 8.48 -19.38 7.78
CA GLU A 293 9.46 -19.00 8.80
C GLU A 293 10.35 -20.18 9.23
N GLU A 294 9.77 -21.37 9.35
CA GLU A 294 10.49 -22.61 9.62
C GLU A 294 11.44 -22.96 8.47
N LYS A 295 10.94 -22.91 7.21
CA LYS A 295 11.73 -23.26 6.03
C LYS A 295 12.89 -22.29 5.78
N LEU A 296 12.69 -21.00 6.05
CA LEU A 296 13.71 -19.97 5.82
C LEU A 296 14.57 -19.65 7.06
N GLY A 297 14.15 -20.08 8.26
CA GLY A 297 14.81 -19.75 9.51
C GLY A 297 14.76 -18.26 9.88
N ILE A 298 13.77 -17.53 9.37
CA ILE A 298 13.59 -16.08 9.61
C ILE A 298 12.14 -15.80 9.99
N ALA A 299 11.91 -14.76 10.79
CA ALA A 299 10.54 -14.24 10.99
C ALA A 299 10.12 -13.38 9.79
N LEU A 300 8.88 -13.52 9.34
CA LEU A 300 8.31 -12.68 8.29
C LEU A 300 7.97 -11.27 8.83
N PRO A 301 8.05 -10.22 7.99
CA PRO A 301 8.35 -10.26 6.56
C PRO A 301 9.86 -10.39 6.23
N GLY A 302 10.73 -10.45 7.24
CA GLY A 302 12.17 -10.63 7.02
C GLY A 302 12.75 -9.54 6.11
N PRO A 303 13.51 -9.91 5.06
CA PRO A 303 14.07 -8.96 4.09
C PRO A 303 13.10 -8.54 2.98
N PHE A 304 11.88 -9.08 2.98
CA PHE A 304 10.85 -8.78 2.00
C PHE A 304 10.05 -7.56 2.41
N ASP A 305 9.63 -6.76 1.44
CA ASP A 305 8.67 -5.69 1.65
C ASP A 305 7.25 -6.23 1.59
N TYR A 306 7.00 -7.20 0.70
CA TYR A 306 5.70 -7.80 0.43
C TYR A 306 5.80 -9.31 0.20
N VAL A 307 4.81 -10.06 0.70
CA VAL A 307 4.73 -11.51 0.55
C VAL A 307 3.31 -11.92 0.17
N MET A 308 3.19 -12.66 -0.92
CA MET A 308 1.93 -13.14 -1.51
C MET A 308 1.74 -14.62 -1.18
N TYR A 309 0.62 -14.99 -0.56
CA TYR A 309 0.27 -16.40 -0.33
C TYR A 309 -0.69 -16.88 -1.41
N LEU A 310 -0.37 -17.99 -2.06
CA LEU A 310 -1.12 -18.51 -3.20
C LEU A 310 -1.73 -19.85 -2.80
N LEU A 311 -3.05 -19.84 -2.60
CA LEU A 311 -3.84 -21.00 -2.21
C LEU A 311 -4.49 -21.62 -3.44
N GLU A 312 -4.66 -22.94 -3.44
CA GLU A 312 -5.35 -23.66 -4.51
C GLU A 312 -6.78 -23.16 -4.70
N GLY A 313 -7.50 -22.91 -3.62
CA GLY A 313 -8.87 -22.45 -3.63
C GLY A 313 -9.35 -22.03 -2.26
N CYS A 314 -10.60 -21.60 -2.18
CA CYS A 314 -11.30 -21.30 -0.94
C CYS A 314 -12.41 -22.32 -0.70
N TYR A 315 -12.48 -22.81 0.54
CA TYR A 315 -13.47 -23.79 0.96
C TYR A 315 -14.25 -23.37 2.23
N VAL A 316 -13.67 -22.47 3.04
CA VAL A 316 -14.23 -21.96 4.29
C VAL A 316 -14.10 -20.44 4.28
N GLU A 317 -15.15 -19.72 4.72
CA GLU A 317 -15.16 -18.24 4.76
C GLU A 317 -14.90 -17.61 3.38
N CYS A 318 -15.55 -18.14 2.33
CA CYS A 318 -15.36 -17.73 0.95
C CYS A 318 -16.15 -16.47 0.56
N GLY A 319 -16.14 -16.15 -0.73
CA GLY A 319 -16.72 -14.90 -1.26
C GLY A 319 -15.68 -13.89 -1.72
N TRP A 320 -14.39 -14.25 -1.73
CA TRP A 320 -13.28 -13.38 -2.12
C TRP A 320 -12.38 -14.06 -3.16
N ALA A 321 -11.79 -13.29 -4.08
CA ALA A 321 -10.79 -13.78 -5.04
C ALA A 321 -9.36 -13.63 -4.48
N ALA A 322 -9.14 -12.55 -3.75
CA ALA A 322 -7.94 -12.28 -2.99
C ALA A 322 -8.27 -11.39 -1.78
N TYR A 323 -7.31 -11.24 -0.88
CA TYR A 323 -7.38 -10.29 0.22
C TYR A 323 -6.01 -9.80 0.65
N ALA A 324 -5.98 -8.63 1.26
CA ALA A 324 -4.74 -8.03 1.74
C ALA A 324 -4.92 -7.33 3.08
N TYR A 325 -3.85 -7.34 3.87
CA TYR A 325 -3.78 -6.53 5.06
C TYR A 325 -3.47 -5.09 4.69
N VAL A 326 -4.35 -4.18 5.10
CA VAL A 326 -4.19 -2.75 4.89
C VAL A 326 -2.93 -2.27 5.59
N ASN A 327 -2.11 -1.50 4.87
CA ASN A 327 -0.89 -0.89 5.40
C ASN A 327 0.07 -1.93 6.01
N SER A 328 0.21 -3.07 5.34
CA SER A 328 0.96 -4.24 5.80
C SER A 328 1.74 -4.88 4.65
N TRP A 329 2.41 -6.00 4.92
CA TRP A 329 3.27 -6.71 3.97
C TRP A 329 2.58 -7.90 3.27
N ASN A 330 1.43 -8.36 3.77
CA ASN A 330 0.85 -9.64 3.34
C ASN A 330 -0.42 -9.47 2.49
N SER A 331 -0.48 -10.23 1.40
CA SER A 331 -1.68 -10.49 0.59
C SER A 331 -1.83 -11.99 0.32
N VAL A 332 -3.05 -12.43 0.06
CA VAL A 332 -3.42 -13.83 -0.14
C VAL A 332 -4.39 -13.94 -1.30
N TYR A 333 -4.17 -14.94 -2.15
CA TYR A 333 -4.88 -15.15 -3.41
C TYR A 333 -5.36 -16.59 -3.45
N GLN A 334 -6.50 -16.84 -4.10
CA GLN A 334 -7.02 -18.19 -4.31
C GLN A 334 -7.26 -18.49 -5.79
N GLY A 335 -7.07 -19.75 -6.18
CA GLY A 335 -7.24 -20.20 -7.55
C GLY A 335 -6.35 -19.41 -8.52
N SER A 336 -6.86 -19.12 -9.71
CA SER A 336 -6.13 -18.37 -10.74
C SER A 336 -6.06 -16.85 -10.48
N SER A 337 -6.63 -16.34 -9.38
CA SER A 337 -6.69 -14.90 -9.10
C SER A 337 -5.32 -14.26 -8.95
N TYR A 338 -4.30 -15.05 -8.57
CA TYR A 338 -2.93 -14.56 -8.45
C TYR A 338 -2.32 -14.16 -9.79
N ALA A 339 -2.82 -14.67 -10.92
CA ALA A 339 -2.28 -14.39 -12.25
C ALA A 339 -2.84 -13.10 -12.85
N ALA A 340 -4.05 -12.68 -12.45
CA ALA A 340 -4.66 -11.48 -12.98
C ALA A 340 -3.98 -10.21 -12.43
N VAL A 341 -3.32 -9.44 -13.28
CA VAL A 341 -2.60 -8.20 -12.91
C VAL A 341 -3.49 -7.19 -12.17
N GLY A 342 -4.77 -7.11 -12.56
CA GLY A 342 -5.75 -6.26 -11.89
C GLY A 342 -5.97 -6.65 -10.43
N VAL A 343 -5.99 -7.95 -10.12
CA VAL A 343 -6.09 -8.46 -8.75
C VAL A 343 -4.78 -8.21 -7.99
N GLN A 344 -3.64 -8.52 -8.60
CA GLN A 344 -2.32 -8.34 -7.97
C GLN A 344 -2.09 -6.87 -7.55
N VAL A 345 -2.34 -5.91 -8.43
CA VAL A 345 -2.15 -4.48 -8.17
C VAL A 345 -3.20 -3.94 -7.18
N HIS A 346 -4.43 -4.46 -7.20
CA HIS A 346 -5.48 -4.12 -6.24
C HIS A 346 -5.09 -4.48 -4.80
N GLU A 347 -4.72 -5.75 -4.57
CA GLU A 347 -4.35 -6.23 -3.25
C GLU A 347 -3.09 -5.55 -2.71
N LEU A 348 -2.12 -5.32 -3.60
CA LEU A 348 -0.94 -4.56 -3.21
C LEU A 348 -1.27 -3.09 -2.92
N GLY A 349 -2.29 -2.52 -3.58
CA GLY A 349 -2.83 -1.22 -3.23
C GLY A 349 -3.29 -1.15 -1.76
N HIS A 350 -3.93 -2.19 -1.23
CA HIS A 350 -4.25 -2.26 0.20
C HIS A 350 -3.00 -2.30 1.07
N ASN A 351 -1.98 -3.08 0.69
CA ASN A 351 -0.68 -3.06 1.38
C ASN A 351 -0.03 -1.65 1.36
N PHE A 352 -0.32 -0.82 0.34
CA PHE A 352 0.06 0.59 0.25
C PHE A 352 -0.87 1.56 0.98
N ASN A 353 -1.78 1.04 1.81
CA ASN A 353 -2.79 1.82 2.54
C ASN A 353 -3.85 2.48 1.64
N LEU A 354 -4.16 1.92 0.46
CA LEU A 354 -5.25 2.40 -0.39
C LEU A 354 -6.53 1.63 -0.09
N ALA A 355 -7.66 2.33 0.08
CA ALA A 355 -8.97 1.69 0.19
C ALA A 355 -9.60 1.48 -1.20
N HIS A 356 -10.77 0.85 -1.26
CA HIS A 356 -11.50 0.66 -2.51
C HIS A 356 -11.90 1.98 -3.21
N SER A 357 -12.25 1.85 -4.49
CA SER A 357 -12.81 2.92 -5.32
C SER A 357 -14.16 2.51 -5.89
N GLY A 358 -15.19 3.27 -5.55
CA GLY A 358 -16.55 3.10 -6.00
C GLY A 358 -16.91 3.93 -7.23
N GLY A 359 -17.87 3.46 -8.00
CA GLY A 359 -18.31 4.08 -9.24
C GLY A 359 -19.43 5.10 -9.06
N LEU A 360 -20.01 5.51 -10.19
CA LEU A 360 -21.11 6.48 -10.26
C LEU A 360 -22.39 6.01 -9.53
N ASP A 361 -22.55 4.70 -9.34
CA ASP A 361 -23.69 4.12 -8.61
C ASP A 361 -23.51 4.12 -7.08
N GLY A 362 -22.35 4.59 -6.60
CA GLY A 362 -22.01 4.66 -5.17
C GLY A 362 -21.72 3.30 -4.53
N LYS A 363 -21.53 2.23 -5.31
CA LYS A 363 -21.08 0.93 -4.78
C LYS A 363 -19.56 0.91 -4.64
N THR A 364 -19.05 0.13 -3.69
CA THR A 364 -17.63 0.13 -3.31
C THR A 364 -16.66 -0.38 -4.39
N TYR A 365 -17.10 -1.27 -5.29
CA TYR A 365 -16.29 -1.89 -6.36
C TYR A 365 -16.87 -1.63 -7.76
N SER A 366 -17.31 -0.42 -8.02
CA SER A 366 -17.91 -0.09 -9.33
C SER A 366 -17.15 0.99 -10.07
N ASP A 367 -15.99 1.43 -9.56
CA ASP A 367 -15.10 2.32 -10.30
C ASP A 367 -14.34 1.51 -11.35
N HIS A 368 -14.77 1.61 -12.61
CA HIS A 368 -14.07 1.00 -13.75
C HIS A 368 -12.99 1.91 -14.34
N THR A 369 -12.59 2.97 -13.62
CA THR A 369 -11.53 3.91 -14.04
C THR A 369 -10.19 3.65 -13.35
N CYS A 370 -10.12 2.76 -12.34
CA CYS A 370 -8.83 2.40 -11.73
C CYS A 370 -8.73 1.01 -11.07
N MET A 371 -7.49 0.60 -10.77
CA MET A 371 -7.16 -0.68 -10.14
C MET A 371 -7.80 -0.91 -8.76
N MET A 372 -8.08 0.15 -7.99
CA MET A 372 -8.72 0.01 -6.68
C MET A 372 -10.24 -0.13 -6.74
N GLY A 373 -10.84 -0.12 -7.94
CA GLY A 373 -12.26 -0.37 -8.15
C GLY A 373 -12.49 -1.74 -8.77
N ASN A 374 -13.02 -1.76 -10.00
CA ASN A 374 -13.32 -2.96 -10.76
C ASN A 374 -12.55 -2.94 -12.10
N PRO A 375 -11.24 -3.23 -12.04
CA PRO A 375 -10.40 -3.28 -13.22
C PRO A 375 -10.73 -4.51 -14.08
N LEU A 376 -10.07 -4.59 -15.24
CA LEU A 376 -10.09 -5.80 -16.04
C LEU A 376 -9.37 -6.94 -15.29
N TYR A 377 -10.12 -7.96 -14.88
CA TYR A 377 -9.57 -9.15 -14.22
C TYR A 377 -9.17 -10.20 -15.26
N SER A 378 -8.01 -10.02 -15.86
CA SER A 378 -7.45 -10.97 -16.82
C SER A 378 -5.97 -11.18 -16.55
N ASP A 379 -5.49 -12.35 -16.94
CA ASP A 379 -4.07 -12.60 -17.14
C ASP A 379 -3.61 -11.89 -18.44
N GLU A 380 -2.34 -11.52 -18.50
CA GLU A 380 -1.60 -10.88 -19.61
C GLU A 380 -2.15 -9.56 -20.20
N ILE A 381 -3.32 -9.09 -19.76
CA ILE A 381 -3.95 -7.81 -20.10
C ILE A 381 -4.54 -7.17 -18.83
N GLY A 382 -4.82 -5.88 -18.90
CA GLY A 382 -5.37 -5.11 -17.78
C GLY A 382 -4.53 -3.91 -17.40
N LYS A 383 -3.81 -3.31 -18.37
CA LYS A 383 -3.07 -2.06 -18.20
C LYS A 383 -3.98 -0.93 -17.74
N MET A 384 -3.95 -0.66 -16.44
CA MET A 384 -4.78 0.31 -15.75
C MET A 384 -4.04 0.82 -14.51
N CYS A 385 -4.14 2.11 -14.21
CA CYS A 385 -3.48 2.71 -13.05
C CYS A 385 -4.49 3.10 -11.97
N PHE A 386 -3.99 3.69 -10.90
CA PHE A 386 -4.81 4.26 -9.84
C PHE A 386 -5.54 5.54 -10.31
N ASN A 387 -6.70 5.84 -9.71
CA ASN A 387 -7.45 7.07 -10.01
C ASN A 387 -6.79 8.30 -9.35
N ALA A 388 -7.38 9.49 -9.57
CA ALA A 388 -6.88 10.76 -9.06
C ALA A 388 -6.68 10.78 -7.53
N ALA A 389 -7.64 10.27 -6.75
CA ALA A 389 -7.56 10.27 -5.29
C ALA A 389 -6.45 9.34 -4.79
N LYS A 390 -6.32 8.16 -5.39
CA LYS A 390 -5.27 7.20 -5.03
C LYS A 390 -3.88 7.69 -5.46
N ASN A 391 -3.76 8.32 -6.62
CA ASN A 391 -2.52 8.98 -7.05
C ASN A 391 -2.15 10.16 -6.15
N TRP A 392 -3.11 10.91 -5.60
CA TRP A 392 -2.84 11.93 -4.59
C TRP A 392 -2.22 11.33 -3.32
N GLN A 393 -2.71 10.16 -2.90
CA GLN A 393 -2.31 9.50 -1.67
C GLN A 393 -0.91 8.87 -1.73
N VAL A 394 -0.53 8.24 -2.85
CA VAL A 394 0.79 7.62 -3.00
C VAL A 394 1.88 8.66 -3.26
N ALA A 395 3.13 8.34 -2.96
CA ALA A 395 4.26 9.25 -3.17
C ALA A 395 4.71 9.43 -4.63
N TRP A 396 4.06 8.76 -5.58
CA TRP A 396 4.38 8.84 -7.01
C TRP A 396 4.17 10.26 -7.53
N TYR A 397 4.86 10.67 -8.59
CA TYR A 397 4.72 12.00 -9.18
C TYR A 397 5.08 13.12 -8.19
N GLY A 398 6.18 12.96 -7.48
CA GLY A 398 6.79 14.04 -6.69
C GLY A 398 6.31 14.16 -5.24
N GLY A 399 5.76 13.10 -4.65
CA GLY A 399 5.48 13.02 -3.21
C GLY A 399 4.03 12.74 -2.84
N VAL A 400 3.78 12.52 -1.55
CA VAL A 400 2.43 12.31 -1.00
C VAL A 400 1.71 13.65 -0.93
N GLY A 401 0.47 13.70 -1.42
CA GLY A 401 -0.35 14.90 -1.41
C GLY A 401 0.16 15.96 -2.39
N GLU A 402 0.21 17.21 -1.94
CA GLU A 402 0.63 18.34 -2.77
C GLU A 402 2.12 18.24 -3.14
N GLY A 403 2.43 18.48 -4.41
CA GLY A 403 3.78 18.33 -4.96
C GLY A 403 3.89 18.94 -6.36
N PRO A 404 5.05 18.77 -7.05
CA PRO A 404 5.31 19.42 -8.33
C PRO A 404 4.30 19.07 -9.42
N TYR A 405 3.68 17.89 -9.36
CA TYR A 405 2.68 17.43 -10.34
C TYR A 405 1.28 17.24 -9.72
N LYS A 406 1.10 17.63 -8.46
CA LYS A 406 -0.14 17.44 -7.70
C LYS A 406 -0.53 18.76 -7.05
N VAL A 407 -1.51 19.42 -7.65
CA VAL A 407 -1.86 20.80 -7.30
C VAL A 407 -3.10 20.82 -6.43
N LYS A 408 -3.11 21.72 -5.45
CA LYS A 408 -4.25 21.95 -4.56
C LYS A 408 -4.91 23.29 -4.87
N VAL A 409 -6.23 23.32 -4.82
CA VAL A 409 -7.04 24.52 -5.03
C VAL A 409 -8.05 24.66 -3.90
N ASP A 410 -8.11 25.86 -3.33
CA ASP A 410 -9.18 26.28 -2.42
C ASP A 410 -10.12 27.24 -3.16
N PRO A 411 -11.36 26.82 -3.52
CA PRO A 411 -12.33 27.65 -4.18
C PRO A 411 -12.76 28.90 -3.40
N GLN A 412 -12.55 28.93 -2.07
CA GLN A 412 -12.84 30.13 -1.27
C GLN A 412 -11.82 31.24 -1.51
N LEU A 413 -10.58 30.88 -1.85
CA LEU A 413 -9.49 31.81 -2.15
C LEU A 413 -9.41 32.11 -3.65
N THR A 414 -9.58 31.09 -4.48
CA THR A 414 -9.50 31.17 -5.93
C THR A 414 -10.76 30.57 -6.55
N PRO A 415 -11.84 31.36 -6.71
CA PRO A 415 -13.15 30.86 -7.14
C PRO A 415 -13.16 30.33 -8.58
N PHE A 416 -12.16 30.68 -9.38
CA PHE A 416 -12.01 30.20 -10.76
C PHE A 416 -10.55 29.86 -11.03
N SER A 417 -10.31 28.64 -11.49
CA SER A 417 -9.01 28.15 -11.92
C SER A 417 -9.13 27.43 -13.24
N THR A 418 -8.08 27.45 -14.05
CA THR A 418 -7.99 26.70 -15.31
C THR A 418 -6.69 25.92 -15.28
N PHE A 419 -6.77 24.64 -15.62
CA PHE A 419 -5.63 23.74 -15.65
C PHE A 419 -5.53 23.06 -17.00
N GLU A 420 -4.30 22.89 -17.46
CA GLU A 420 -3.94 21.91 -18.46
C GLU A 420 -3.36 20.71 -17.71
N LEU A 421 -3.88 19.50 -17.95
CA LEU A 421 -3.49 18.29 -17.23
C LEU A 421 -2.69 17.37 -18.14
N ILE A 422 -1.68 16.70 -17.59
CA ILE A 422 -1.12 15.50 -18.24
C ILE A 422 -1.97 14.28 -17.87
N GLY A 423 -2.18 13.41 -18.84
CA GLY A 423 -2.85 12.13 -18.59
C GLY A 423 -1.94 11.12 -17.91
N ILE A 424 -2.51 10.32 -17.01
CA ILE A 424 -1.77 9.27 -16.28
C ILE A 424 -0.98 8.33 -17.20
N GLY A 425 -1.56 7.97 -18.35
CA GLY A 425 -0.94 7.09 -19.33
C GLY A 425 0.25 7.67 -20.10
N GLU A 426 0.56 8.96 -19.95
CA GLU A 426 1.59 9.67 -20.74
C GLU A 426 2.48 10.56 -19.86
N PHE A 427 2.59 10.28 -18.56
CA PHE A 427 3.34 11.13 -17.62
C PHE A 427 4.84 11.25 -17.97
N ASP A 428 5.45 10.23 -18.56
CA ASP A 428 6.82 10.26 -19.10
C ASP A 428 7.04 11.35 -20.17
N ASN A 429 5.96 11.78 -20.84
CA ASN A 429 5.99 12.81 -21.87
C ASN A 429 5.68 14.22 -21.33
N ASN A 430 5.69 14.41 -20.01
CA ASN A 430 5.31 15.66 -19.34
C ASN A 430 6.40 16.76 -19.38
N LYS A 431 6.77 17.23 -20.56
CA LYS A 431 7.83 18.25 -20.76
C LYS A 431 7.52 19.62 -20.13
N ASN A 432 6.25 19.90 -19.86
CA ASN A 432 5.77 21.19 -19.36
C ASN A 432 5.44 21.18 -17.87
N ASN A 433 5.77 20.11 -17.14
CA ASN A 433 5.45 19.92 -15.73
C ASN A 433 3.96 20.14 -15.41
N LEU A 434 3.08 19.65 -16.29
CA LEU A 434 1.64 19.74 -16.10
C LEU A 434 1.21 18.87 -14.91
N PRO A 435 0.20 19.30 -14.13
CA PRO A 435 -0.35 18.48 -13.07
C PRO A 435 -1.01 17.21 -13.60
N ILE A 436 -0.85 16.12 -12.85
CA ILE A 436 -1.52 14.84 -13.07
C ILE A 436 -2.78 14.70 -12.18
N VAL A 437 -2.78 15.40 -11.03
CA VAL A 437 -3.94 15.50 -10.14
C VAL A 437 -4.14 16.95 -9.71
N VAL A 438 -5.39 17.40 -9.75
CA VAL A 438 -5.84 18.62 -9.10
C VAL A 438 -6.78 18.25 -7.96
N LYS A 439 -6.40 18.56 -6.72
CA LYS A 439 -7.26 18.47 -5.56
C LYS A 439 -8.05 19.77 -5.40
N VAL A 440 -9.37 19.66 -5.26
CA VAL A 440 -10.26 20.75 -4.88
C VAL A 440 -10.67 20.58 -3.42
N GLU A 441 -10.22 21.48 -2.57
CA GLU A 441 -10.59 21.50 -1.16
C GLU A 441 -12.00 22.04 -0.98
N THR A 442 -12.79 21.37 -0.16
CA THR A 442 -14.20 21.75 0.09
C THR A 442 -14.40 22.40 1.45
N SER A 443 -13.33 22.51 2.25
CA SER A 443 -13.39 22.83 3.68
C SER A 443 -14.28 21.88 4.49
N THR A 444 -14.58 20.71 3.92
CA THR A 444 -15.25 19.58 4.57
C THR A 444 -14.30 18.38 4.59
N ALA A 445 -14.76 17.24 5.11
CA ALA A 445 -14.02 15.98 5.05
C ALA A 445 -14.10 15.30 3.67
N GLN A 446 -14.69 15.93 2.65
CA GLN A 446 -14.92 15.29 1.35
C GLN A 446 -14.35 16.13 0.21
N ASP A 447 -13.05 16.01 0.01
CA ASP A 447 -12.37 16.71 -1.09
C ASP A 447 -12.53 15.99 -2.43
N TYR A 448 -12.40 16.74 -3.51
CA TYR A 448 -12.47 16.22 -4.88
C TYR A 448 -11.09 16.18 -5.52
N PHE A 449 -10.89 15.21 -6.40
CA PHE A 449 -9.65 14.94 -7.11
C PHE A 449 -9.97 14.80 -8.59
N ILE A 450 -9.31 15.61 -9.40
CA ILE A 450 -9.54 15.72 -10.84
C ILE A 450 -8.28 15.24 -11.55
N ALA A 451 -8.44 14.35 -12.53
CA ALA A 451 -7.35 13.87 -13.38
C ALA A 451 -7.85 13.62 -14.81
N PHE A 452 -6.93 13.59 -15.77
CA PHE A 452 -7.22 13.16 -17.13
C PHE A 452 -6.92 11.67 -17.29
N ASN A 453 -7.96 10.86 -17.48
CA ASN A 453 -7.85 9.40 -17.56
C ASN A 453 -7.47 8.95 -18.98
N ARG A 454 -6.25 9.30 -19.37
CA ARG A 454 -5.70 9.02 -20.71
C ARG A 454 -5.52 7.52 -20.91
N ALA A 455 -6.19 6.97 -21.93
CA ALA A 455 -6.06 5.57 -22.33
C ALA A 455 -4.84 5.38 -23.23
N ALA A 456 -3.65 5.40 -22.63
CA ALA A 456 -2.36 5.19 -23.28
C ALA A 456 -1.34 4.61 -22.29
N GLY A 457 -0.23 4.08 -22.82
CA GLY A 457 0.88 3.56 -22.01
C GLY A 457 0.42 2.56 -20.94
N PRO A 458 0.75 2.75 -19.65
CA PRO A 458 0.33 1.87 -18.56
C PRO A 458 -1.17 1.86 -18.27
N ASN A 459 -1.93 2.76 -18.86
CA ASN A 459 -3.38 2.90 -18.67
C ASN A 459 -4.16 2.61 -19.97
N ALA A 460 -3.53 1.97 -20.97
CA ALA A 460 -4.08 1.78 -22.31
C ALA A 460 -5.28 0.83 -22.39
N GLN A 461 -5.53 0.03 -21.35
CA GLN A 461 -6.63 -0.94 -21.28
C GLN A 461 -7.60 -0.61 -20.14
N ASN A 462 -7.67 0.67 -19.79
CA ASN A 462 -8.65 1.19 -18.86
C ASN A 462 -10.08 0.90 -19.36
N VAL A 463 -11.02 0.67 -18.43
CA VAL A 463 -12.34 0.09 -18.76
C VAL A 463 -13.42 1.16 -18.91
N GLN A 464 -13.26 2.33 -18.28
CA GLN A 464 -14.24 3.42 -18.29
C GLN A 464 -13.58 4.79 -18.34
N ALA A 465 -14.21 5.74 -19.03
CA ALA A 465 -13.76 7.14 -19.10
C ALA A 465 -12.42 7.32 -19.83
N ASP A 466 -12.20 6.53 -20.89
CA ASP A 466 -11.03 6.65 -21.76
C ASP A 466 -10.93 8.04 -22.38
N ASN A 467 -9.81 8.73 -22.11
CA ASN A 467 -9.53 10.07 -22.62
C ASN A 467 -10.57 11.10 -22.17
N GLU A 468 -11.06 10.95 -20.94
CA GLU A 468 -11.97 11.88 -20.30
C GLU A 468 -11.38 12.42 -18.99
N VAL A 469 -11.93 13.53 -18.50
CA VAL A 469 -11.58 14.06 -17.18
C VAL A 469 -12.43 13.36 -16.13
N THR A 470 -11.81 12.69 -15.17
CA THR A 470 -12.50 12.05 -14.04
C THR A 470 -12.54 12.98 -12.84
N ILE A 471 -13.68 13.03 -12.17
CA ILE A 471 -13.89 13.73 -10.89
C ILE A 471 -14.18 12.67 -9.83
N VAL A 472 -13.27 12.52 -8.88
CA VAL A 472 -13.33 11.52 -7.81
C VAL A 472 -13.43 12.24 -6.47
N GLN A 473 -14.31 11.79 -5.58
CA GLN A 473 -14.45 12.33 -4.22
C GLN A 473 -13.99 11.29 -3.20
N VAL A 474 -13.30 11.69 -2.15
CA VAL A 474 -13.08 10.80 -0.99
C VAL A 474 -14.28 10.80 -0.05
N ASP A 475 -14.53 9.69 0.65
CA ASP A 475 -15.61 9.60 1.63
C ASP A 475 -15.29 10.38 2.92
N GLU A 476 -14.02 10.39 3.32
CA GLU A 476 -13.52 11.12 4.48
C GLU A 476 -12.04 11.56 4.32
N GLY A 477 -11.69 12.67 4.97
CA GLY A 477 -10.32 13.19 5.04
C GLY A 477 -9.88 14.03 3.84
N ASN A 478 -8.57 14.27 3.77
CA ASN A 478 -7.93 15.17 2.79
C ASN A 478 -7.26 14.42 1.62
N GLY A 479 -7.55 13.12 1.48
CA GLY A 479 -6.99 12.22 0.47
C GLY A 479 -5.59 11.64 0.76
N VAL A 480 -5.00 11.84 1.95
CA VAL A 480 -3.70 11.23 2.31
C VAL A 480 -3.80 10.03 3.25
N GLY A 481 -4.97 9.82 3.85
CA GLY A 481 -5.29 8.71 4.75
C GLY A 481 -5.95 7.52 4.05
N TYR A 482 -6.23 6.46 4.80
CA TYR A 482 -7.00 5.32 4.30
C TYR A 482 -8.48 5.71 4.14
N ALA A 483 -8.88 6.03 2.90
CA ALA A 483 -10.24 6.50 2.59
C ALA A 483 -10.73 5.90 1.28
N GLN A 484 -12.01 5.51 1.26
CA GLN A 484 -12.65 5.10 0.02
C GLN A 484 -12.79 6.32 -0.89
N SER A 485 -12.78 6.08 -2.20
CA SER A 485 -13.01 7.14 -3.17
C SER A 485 -14.13 6.76 -4.11
N TYR A 486 -14.87 7.73 -4.61
CA TYR A 486 -16.03 7.50 -5.45
C TYR A 486 -15.96 8.38 -6.69
N LEU A 487 -16.05 7.77 -7.86
CA LEU A 487 -16.23 8.48 -9.11
C LEU A 487 -17.57 9.24 -9.06
N LYS A 488 -17.53 10.54 -9.26
CA LYS A 488 -18.71 11.42 -9.27
C LYS A 488 -19.13 11.83 -10.66
N ALA A 489 -18.15 11.99 -11.54
CA ALA A 489 -18.37 12.25 -12.95
C ALA A 489 -17.14 11.87 -13.77
N HIS A 490 -17.37 11.62 -15.05
CA HIS A 490 -16.35 11.67 -16.08
C HIS A 490 -16.85 12.57 -17.21
N LEU A 491 -15.96 13.38 -17.75
CA LEU A 491 -16.31 14.47 -18.66
C LEU A 491 -15.55 14.32 -19.97
N ALA A 492 -16.30 14.03 -21.03
CA ALA A 492 -15.85 14.19 -22.40
C ALA A 492 -15.58 15.66 -22.74
N LYS A 493 -14.92 15.89 -23.88
CA LYS A 493 -14.65 17.23 -24.40
C LYS A 493 -15.92 18.11 -24.42
N ASN A 494 -15.78 19.35 -23.94
CA ASN A 494 -16.85 20.36 -23.86
C ASN A 494 -18.03 19.99 -22.93
N LYS A 495 -17.83 19.10 -21.96
CA LYS A 495 -18.82 18.79 -20.91
C LYS A 495 -18.46 19.46 -19.58
N ALA A 496 -19.45 19.58 -18.70
CA ALA A 496 -19.34 20.17 -17.38
C ALA A 496 -20.09 19.31 -16.35
N TYR A 497 -19.70 19.42 -15.08
CA TYR A 497 -20.31 18.75 -13.92
C TYR A 497 -20.72 19.80 -12.89
#